data_AF-A0A6V7WPC7-F1
#
_entry.id   AF-A0A6V7WPC7-F1
#
_cell.length_a   1.000
_cell.length_b   1.000
_cell.length_c   1.000
_cell.angle_alpha   90.00
_cell.angle_beta   90.00
_cell.angle_gamma   90.00
#
_symmetry.space_group_name_H-M   'P 1'
#
loop_
_entity.id
_entity.type
_entity.pdbx_description
1 polymer ?
#
loop_
_entity_poly.entity_id
_entity_poly.type
_entity_poly.pdbx_seq_one_letter_code
_entity_poly.pdbx_strand_id
1 'polypeptide(L)'
;MTLLLLIVLKYLNLLMEGILANFYSGPVGIPRSDKLSIYSGSSFSSSSLLRSFNYLSNFDESGSITTQSSIISIHLRATAADGEFGFLAEIATLPAVPLPRKGVDEVAIRASRILNNDRGAINYKNLGEIGPNVIIEQCAIDRNGYHLYGNISTSTAAVNMDVHNTLLFFFRANSIRYGRGGLFISARSSSSMSRLRAVIKNNAILMNSNSSILTFIGNGLQKADFLANLISLNYALYADTAKIIIFNFLINYILGFFKRCFGQFLSQYN
;
A
#
# COMPACT_ATOMS: atom_id res chain seq x y z
N MET A 1 -1.33 18.42 5.41
CA MET A 1 -1.24 17.02 4.97
C MET A 1 0.16 16.51 5.33
N THR A 2 0.40 15.22 5.57
CA THR A 2 1.76 14.70 5.84
C THR A 2 1.81 13.25 5.44
N LEU A 3 2.49 12.98 4.33
CA LEU A 3 2.80 11.67 3.80
C LEU A 3 4.26 11.37 4.13
N LEU A 4 4.49 10.41 5.01
CA LEU A 4 5.78 9.75 5.19
C LEU A 4 5.65 8.36 4.58
N LEU A 5 6.26 8.14 3.42
CA LEU A 5 6.13 6.90 2.68
C LEU A 5 7.52 6.26 2.50
N LEU A 6 7.62 5.03 2.98
CA LEU A 6 8.80 4.19 2.84
C LEU A 6 8.51 3.03 1.91
N ILE A 7 9.05 3.08 0.69
CA ILE A 7 8.92 1.99 -0.27
C ILE A 7 10.25 1.26 -0.37
N VAL A 8 10.25 -0.06 -0.19
CA VAL A 8 11.42 -0.91 -0.39
C VAL A 8 11.10 -1.88 -1.53
N LEU A 9 11.94 -1.88 -2.56
CA LEU A 9 11.82 -2.79 -3.71
C LEU A 9 13.07 -3.65 -3.79
N LYS A 10 12.90 -4.96 -4.06
CA LYS A 10 14.01 -5.91 -4.13
C LYS A 10 14.12 -6.54 -5.52
N TYR A 11 15.23 -6.28 -6.21
CA TYR A 11 15.56 -6.81 -7.54
C TYR A 11 17.08 -6.78 -7.78
N LEU A 12 17.63 -7.60 -8.68
CA LEU A 12 19.04 -7.50 -9.07
C LEU A 12 19.28 -6.21 -9.86
N ASN A 13 20.19 -5.35 -9.36
CA ASN A 13 20.63 -4.08 -9.97
C ASN A 13 19.47 -3.19 -10.45
N LEU A 14 19.25 -2.10 -9.75
CA LEU A 14 18.10 -1.25 -10.01
C LEU A 14 18.49 0.03 -10.71
N LEU A 15 17.66 0.41 -11.67
CA LEU A 15 17.66 1.67 -12.38
C LEU A 15 16.37 2.40 -12.04
N MET A 16 16.47 3.65 -11.59
CA MET A 16 15.32 4.52 -11.44
C MET A 16 15.43 5.69 -12.41
N GLU A 17 14.39 5.88 -13.23
CA GLU A 17 14.30 6.93 -14.26
C GLU A 17 12.99 7.72 -14.16
N GLY A 18 12.93 8.86 -14.86
CA GLY A 18 11.70 9.64 -15.01
C GLY A 18 11.11 10.15 -13.69
N ILE A 19 11.93 10.76 -12.83
CA ILE A 19 11.47 11.25 -11.54
C ILE A 19 10.78 12.60 -11.72
N LEU A 20 9.49 12.65 -11.41
CA LEU A 20 8.74 13.89 -11.31
C LEU A 20 8.23 14.02 -9.88
N ALA A 21 8.35 15.19 -9.25
CA ALA A 21 7.76 15.41 -7.93
C ALA A 21 7.38 16.87 -7.71
N ASN A 22 6.39 17.08 -6.84
CA ASN A 22 5.93 18.41 -6.45
C ASN A 22 6.20 18.61 -4.95
N PHE A 23 7.22 19.40 -4.62
CA PHE A 23 7.69 19.59 -3.25
C PHE A 23 7.54 21.03 -2.80
N TYR A 24 7.06 21.19 -1.58
CA TYR A 24 6.84 22.49 -0.97
C TYR A 24 7.95 22.85 0.01
N SER A 25 8.30 24.14 0.03
CA SER A 25 8.97 24.74 1.17
C SER A 25 8.01 24.70 2.36
N GLY A 26 8.43 24.12 3.48
CA GLY A 26 7.58 24.06 4.67
C GLY A 26 7.14 25.47 5.11
N PRO A 27 5.85 25.72 5.40
CA PRO A 27 5.41 27.01 5.93
C PRO A 27 6.04 27.27 7.30
N VAL A 28 6.09 28.55 7.70
CA VAL A 28 6.56 28.98 9.03
C VAL A 28 5.81 28.19 10.11
N GLY A 29 6.55 27.40 10.90
CA GLY A 29 5.97 26.55 11.95
C GLY A 29 5.90 25.05 11.63
N ILE A 30 6.19 24.60 10.41
CA ILE A 30 6.41 23.17 10.11
C ILE A 30 7.92 22.91 10.04
N PRO A 31 8.50 22.08 10.92
CA PRO A 31 9.94 22.05 11.15
C PRO A 31 10.80 21.45 10.02
N ARG A 32 10.23 20.85 8.95
CA ARG A 32 11.02 20.34 7.82
C ARG A 32 10.25 20.37 6.51
N SER A 33 10.91 20.84 5.46
CA SER A 33 10.45 20.86 4.08
C SER A 33 10.26 19.46 3.49
N ASP A 34 9.54 19.42 2.37
CA ASP A 34 9.31 18.18 1.63
C ASP A 34 10.61 17.69 0.97
N LYS A 35 10.78 16.36 0.99
CA LYS A 35 12.02 15.70 0.58
C LYS A 35 11.74 14.28 0.12
N LEU A 36 12.34 13.92 -1.01
CA LEU A 36 12.48 12.54 -1.47
C LEU A 36 13.93 12.12 -1.32
N SER A 37 14.17 10.94 -0.76
CA SER A 37 15.51 10.38 -0.57
C SER A 37 15.51 8.93 -1.02
N ILE A 38 16.48 8.58 -1.86
CA ILE A 38 16.60 7.27 -2.46
C ILE A 38 17.90 6.66 -1.94
N TYR A 39 17.82 5.42 -1.48
CA TYR A 39 18.90 4.70 -0.83
C TYR A 39 19.18 3.37 -1.51
N SER A 40 20.44 2.98 -1.49
CA SER A 40 20.92 1.65 -1.83
C SER A 40 20.79 0.74 -0.61
N GLY A 41 20.07 -0.37 -0.75
CA GLY A 41 19.84 -1.29 0.36
C GLY A 41 18.60 -0.93 1.19
N SER A 42 18.48 -1.56 2.36
CA SER A 42 17.37 -1.38 3.30
C SER A 42 17.65 -0.38 4.45
N SER A 43 18.82 0.26 4.44
CA SER A 43 19.23 1.21 5.48
C SER A 43 19.00 2.66 5.03
N PHE A 44 18.45 3.48 5.92
CA PHE A 44 18.22 4.93 5.72
C PHE A 44 19.37 5.76 6.30
N SER A 45 20.60 5.33 6.04
CA SER A 45 21.83 5.98 6.49
C SER A 45 22.39 6.92 5.43
N SER A 46 23.16 7.92 5.83
CA SER A 46 23.85 8.81 4.88
C SER A 46 24.80 8.06 3.94
N SER A 47 25.41 6.96 4.39
CA SER A 47 26.30 6.13 3.57
C SER A 47 25.61 5.33 2.48
N SER A 48 24.29 5.11 2.59
CA SER A 48 23.48 4.41 1.58
C SER A 48 22.71 5.36 0.69
N LEU A 49 22.77 6.67 0.92
CA LEU A 49 22.02 7.66 0.14
C LEU A 49 22.56 7.73 -1.29
N LEU A 50 21.72 7.41 -2.26
CA LEU A 50 22.02 7.52 -3.69
C LEU A 50 21.73 8.93 -4.20
N ARG A 51 20.57 9.46 -3.84
CA ARG A 51 20.14 10.81 -4.24
C ARG A 51 19.05 11.35 -3.33
N SER A 52 18.97 12.67 -3.25
CA SER A 52 17.85 13.34 -2.61
C SER A 52 17.36 14.54 -3.40
N PHE A 53 16.05 14.73 -3.38
CA PHE A 53 15.33 15.83 -4.01
C PHE A 53 14.53 16.59 -2.94
N ASN A 54 14.38 17.89 -3.14
CA ASN A 54 13.62 18.83 -2.32
C ASN A 54 12.97 19.89 -3.23
N TYR A 55 12.28 20.87 -2.64
CA TYR A 55 11.59 21.92 -3.38
C TYR A 55 12.48 22.82 -4.28
N LEU A 56 13.81 22.79 -4.09
CA LEU A 56 14.76 23.53 -4.94
C LEU A 56 15.36 22.67 -6.05
N SER A 57 15.06 21.37 -6.05
CA SER A 57 15.67 20.43 -6.98
C SER A 57 15.04 20.56 -8.37
N ASN A 58 15.88 20.67 -9.40
CA ASN A 58 15.42 20.56 -10.77
C ASN A 58 15.29 19.07 -11.15
N PHE A 59 14.07 18.62 -11.40
CA PHE A 59 13.80 17.22 -11.74
C PHE A 59 14.19 16.87 -13.18
N ASP A 60 14.21 17.85 -14.07
CA ASP A 60 14.59 17.66 -15.47
C ASP A 60 16.06 17.26 -15.64
N GLU A 61 16.90 17.52 -14.62
CA GLU A 61 18.32 17.17 -14.58
C GLU A 61 18.62 15.94 -13.70
N SER A 62 17.60 15.21 -13.23
CA SER A 62 17.81 14.18 -12.21
C SER A 62 18.68 13.02 -12.66
N GLY A 63 18.76 12.78 -13.98
CA GLY A 63 19.44 11.64 -14.58
C GLY A 63 18.86 10.31 -14.09
N SER A 64 19.42 9.21 -14.59
CA SER A 64 19.08 7.89 -14.08
C SER A 64 19.89 7.57 -12.82
N ILE A 65 19.25 6.89 -11.86
CA ILE A 65 19.87 6.50 -10.60
C ILE A 65 20.07 5.00 -10.62
N THR A 66 21.32 4.55 -10.55
CA THR A 66 21.68 3.14 -10.57
C THR A 66 22.20 2.66 -9.23
N THR A 67 21.96 1.39 -8.92
CA THR A 67 22.58 0.72 -7.77
C THR A 67 22.90 -0.72 -8.10
N GLN A 68 24.04 -1.19 -7.56
CA GLN A 68 24.43 -2.61 -7.59
C GLN A 68 23.76 -3.43 -6.47
N SER A 69 23.10 -2.75 -5.52
CA SER A 69 22.34 -3.42 -4.47
C SER A 69 21.13 -4.12 -5.04
N SER A 70 20.76 -5.24 -4.44
CA SER A 70 19.53 -5.94 -4.80
C SER A 70 18.27 -5.27 -4.23
N ILE A 71 18.40 -4.13 -3.56
CA ILE A 71 17.32 -3.42 -2.87
C ILE A 71 17.48 -1.92 -3.12
N ILE A 72 16.39 -1.26 -3.51
CA ILE A 72 16.27 0.20 -3.48
C ILE A 72 15.23 0.58 -2.44
N SER A 73 15.54 1.58 -1.63
CA SER A 73 14.61 2.11 -0.64
C SER A 73 14.34 3.58 -0.92
N ILE A 74 13.07 3.94 -0.89
CA ILE A 74 12.58 5.30 -1.12
C ILE A 74 11.98 5.79 0.18
N HIS A 75 12.42 6.95 0.63
CA HIS A 75 11.86 7.66 1.77
C HIS A 75 11.33 9.02 1.29
N LEU A 76 10.02 9.13 1.21
CA LEU A 76 9.31 10.34 0.85
C LEU A 76 8.73 11.00 2.10
N ARG A 77 8.95 12.30 2.23
CA ARG A 77 8.18 13.18 3.09
C ARG A 77 7.53 14.26 2.21
N ALA A 78 6.20 14.32 2.22
CA ALA A 78 5.43 15.36 1.53
C ALA A 78 4.33 15.91 2.45
N THR A 79 4.10 17.23 2.47
CA THR A 79 3.15 17.89 3.38
C THR A 79 2.03 18.63 2.67
N ALA A 80 2.30 19.08 1.44
CA ALA A 80 1.35 19.53 0.45
C ALA A 80 1.85 18.94 -0.87
N ALA A 81 1.05 18.19 -1.59
CA ALA A 81 1.32 17.69 -2.93
C ALA A 81 0.01 18.01 -3.62
N ASP A 82 -0.06 19.20 -4.19
CA ASP A 82 -1.09 19.51 -5.16
C ASP A 82 -0.78 18.75 -6.45
N GLY A 83 -1.84 18.27 -7.09
CA GLY A 83 -1.74 17.39 -8.24
C GLY A 83 -2.11 15.94 -7.91
N GLU A 84 -2.07 15.10 -8.93
CA GLU A 84 -2.54 13.72 -8.85
C GLU A 84 -1.56 12.78 -8.14
N PHE A 85 -0.26 13.11 -8.16
CA PHE A 85 0.82 12.29 -7.61
C PHE A 85 1.80 13.16 -6.80
N GLY A 86 2.33 12.62 -5.68
CA GLY A 86 3.39 13.29 -4.91
C GLY A 86 4.77 13.14 -5.56
N PHE A 87 5.08 11.95 -6.09
CA PHE A 87 6.15 11.74 -7.04
C PHE A 87 5.83 10.56 -7.97
N LEU A 88 6.40 10.56 -9.17
CA LEU A 88 6.38 9.47 -10.13
C LEU A 88 7.81 9.00 -10.36
N ALA A 89 8.02 7.70 -10.43
CA ALA A 89 9.30 7.10 -10.77
C ALA A 89 9.08 5.78 -11.51
N GLU A 90 9.89 5.56 -12.55
CA GLU A 90 9.99 4.27 -13.22
C GLU A 90 11.18 3.50 -12.63
N ILE A 91 10.98 2.21 -12.34
CA ILE A 91 11.99 1.37 -11.72
C ILE A 91 12.16 0.11 -12.55
N ALA A 92 13.37 -0.08 -13.07
CA ALA A 92 13.74 -1.17 -13.96
C ALA A 92 14.92 -1.97 -13.39
N THR A 93 15.06 -3.22 -13.85
CA THR A 93 16.14 -4.13 -13.48
C THR A 93 17.19 -4.24 -14.58
N LEU A 94 18.48 -4.28 -14.22
CA LEU A 94 19.59 -4.29 -15.18
C LEU A 94 20.59 -5.44 -14.94
N PRO A 95 20.99 -6.21 -15.97
CA PRO A 95 20.48 -6.22 -17.33
C PRO A 95 19.14 -6.98 -17.39
N ALA A 96 18.31 -6.72 -18.41
CA ALA A 96 17.03 -7.39 -18.64
C ALA A 96 17.15 -8.89 -19.03
N VAL A 97 18.28 -9.53 -18.70
CA VAL A 97 18.57 -10.93 -19.04
C VAL A 97 17.77 -11.84 -18.11
N PRO A 98 17.21 -12.98 -18.60
CA PRO A 98 16.56 -13.97 -17.74
C PRO A 98 17.59 -14.54 -16.77
N LEU A 99 17.57 -14.03 -15.54
CA LEU A 99 18.38 -14.58 -14.47
C LEU A 99 17.85 -15.97 -14.12
N PRO A 100 18.72 -16.97 -13.90
CA PRO A 100 18.29 -18.30 -13.50
C PRO A 100 17.53 -18.24 -12.17
N ARG A 101 16.28 -18.72 -12.20
CA ARG A 101 15.32 -18.94 -11.09
C ARG A 101 15.80 -18.44 -9.73
N LYS A 102 15.49 -17.18 -9.40
CA LYS A 102 15.48 -16.71 -8.02
C LYS A 102 14.08 -16.23 -7.64
N GLY A 103 13.80 -16.23 -6.33
CA GLY A 103 12.48 -16.10 -5.74
C GLY A 103 11.70 -14.87 -6.19
N VAL A 104 10.40 -14.90 -5.93
CA VAL A 104 9.45 -13.82 -6.29
C VAL A 104 9.88 -12.49 -5.67
N ASP A 105 9.89 -11.44 -6.50
CA ASP A 105 10.23 -10.06 -6.13
C ASP A 105 9.37 -9.55 -4.97
N GLU A 106 9.80 -8.45 -4.32
CA GLU A 106 9.09 -7.89 -3.17
C GLU A 106 8.92 -6.37 -3.31
N VAL A 107 7.69 -5.93 -3.08
CA VAL A 107 7.32 -4.52 -2.85
C VAL A 107 6.87 -4.38 -1.40
N ALA A 108 7.53 -3.52 -0.64
CA ALA A 108 7.19 -3.32 0.76
C ALA A 108 6.94 -1.85 1.11
N ILE A 109 5.88 -1.59 1.86
CA ILE A 109 5.59 -0.31 2.52
C ILE A 109 5.68 -0.54 4.03
N ARG A 110 6.61 0.16 4.69
CA ARG A 110 6.92 -0.11 6.10
C ARG A 110 6.96 1.17 6.93
N ALA A 111 6.56 1.10 8.20
CA ALA A 111 6.73 2.17 9.18
C ALA A 111 6.29 3.57 8.66
N SER A 112 5.24 3.60 7.84
CA SER A 112 4.82 4.78 7.08
C SER A 112 3.61 5.45 7.72
N ARG A 113 3.50 6.78 7.55
CA ARG A 113 2.36 7.57 8.04
C ARG A 113 1.68 8.25 6.86
N ILE A 114 0.47 7.82 6.54
CA ILE A 114 -0.25 8.21 5.32
C ILE A 114 -1.59 8.82 5.74
N LEU A 115 -1.72 10.14 5.64
CA LEU A 115 -2.85 10.86 6.22
C LEU A 115 -3.44 11.90 5.28
N ASN A 116 -4.77 12.09 5.38
CA ASN A 116 -5.48 13.18 4.72
C ASN A 116 -5.26 13.20 3.20
N ASN A 117 -5.20 12.02 2.57
CA ASN A 117 -5.14 11.91 1.11
C ASN A 117 -6.54 11.82 0.52
N ASP A 118 -6.77 12.53 -0.57
CA ASP A 118 -8.08 12.66 -1.20
C ASP A 118 -8.56 11.33 -1.79
N ARG A 119 -7.69 10.56 -2.45
CA ARG A 119 -8.06 9.36 -3.21
C ARG A 119 -7.72 8.04 -2.51
N GLY A 120 -7.70 8.07 -1.17
CA GLY A 120 -7.25 6.93 -0.36
C GLY A 120 -5.75 6.98 -0.08
N ALA A 121 -5.25 6.04 0.71
CA ALA A 121 -3.89 6.03 1.23
C ALA A 121 -2.92 5.25 0.32
N ILE A 122 -3.31 4.05 -0.08
CA ILE A 122 -2.50 3.15 -0.90
C ILE A 122 -3.39 2.62 -2.00
N ASN A 123 -2.94 2.77 -3.25
CA ASN A 123 -3.55 2.14 -4.41
C ASN A 123 -2.44 1.38 -5.13
N TYR A 124 -2.47 0.05 -5.05
CA TYR A 124 -1.47 -0.82 -5.66
C TYR A 124 -2.12 -1.69 -6.71
N LYS A 125 -1.51 -1.75 -7.89
CA LYS A 125 -1.94 -2.62 -8.98
C LYS A 125 -0.74 -3.28 -9.61
N ASN A 126 -0.85 -4.55 -9.95
CA ASN A 126 0.16 -5.23 -10.75
C ASN A 126 -0.50 -6.13 -11.80
N LEU A 127 0.26 -6.38 -12.87
CA LEU A 127 -0.08 -7.29 -13.96
C LEU A 127 1.17 -8.09 -14.32
N GLY A 128 1.00 -9.21 -15.02
CA GLY A 128 2.11 -10.07 -15.45
C GLY A 128 1.97 -11.53 -15.04
N GLU A 129 2.94 -12.34 -15.44
CA GLU A 129 2.95 -13.79 -15.24
C GLU A 129 3.12 -14.16 -13.76
N ILE A 130 4.08 -13.53 -13.07
CA ILE A 130 4.30 -13.65 -11.62
C ILE A 130 4.40 -12.24 -11.06
N GLY A 131 3.47 -11.89 -10.16
CA GLY A 131 3.48 -10.61 -9.46
C GLY A 131 4.44 -10.61 -8.27
N PRO A 132 5.03 -9.47 -7.90
CA PRO A 132 5.87 -9.37 -6.72
C PRO A 132 5.02 -9.61 -5.46
N ASN A 133 5.63 -10.20 -4.45
CA ASN A 133 5.07 -10.27 -3.11
C ASN A 133 4.90 -8.86 -2.55
N VAL A 134 3.78 -8.62 -1.86
CA VAL A 134 3.48 -7.29 -1.33
C VAL A 134 3.42 -7.33 0.18
N ILE A 135 4.16 -6.44 0.83
CA ILE A 135 4.23 -6.33 2.29
C ILE A 135 3.85 -4.92 2.71
N ILE A 136 2.79 -4.77 3.49
CA ILE A 136 2.42 -3.51 4.11
C ILE A 136 2.43 -3.73 5.62
N GLU A 137 3.33 -3.07 6.32
CA GLU A 137 3.49 -3.27 7.75
C GLU A 137 3.79 -2.01 8.54
N GLN A 138 3.32 -2.00 9.80
CA GLN A 138 3.60 -0.92 10.75
C GLN A 138 3.18 0.47 10.24
N CYS A 139 2.16 0.53 9.38
CA CYS A 139 1.70 1.78 8.79
C CYS A 139 0.55 2.39 9.59
N ALA A 140 0.57 3.72 9.76
CA ALA A 140 -0.51 4.51 10.31
C ALA A 140 -1.24 5.25 9.18
N ILE A 141 -2.46 4.80 8.88
CA ILE A 141 -3.32 5.25 7.78
C ILE A 141 -4.53 5.94 8.39
N ASP A 142 -4.62 7.27 8.30
CA ASP A 142 -5.65 8.07 9.00
C ASP A 142 -6.32 9.09 8.07
N ARG A 143 -7.64 9.24 8.16
CA ARG A 143 -8.42 10.28 7.45
C ARG A 143 -8.18 10.31 5.93
N ASN A 144 -8.05 9.15 5.30
CA ASN A 144 -7.91 9.08 3.85
C ASN A 144 -9.27 8.91 3.17
N GLY A 145 -9.53 9.72 2.15
CA GLY A 145 -10.81 9.85 1.47
C GLY A 145 -11.77 10.85 2.15
N TYR A 146 -12.54 11.56 1.34
CA TYR A 146 -13.62 12.45 1.78
C TYR A 146 -14.97 11.89 1.38
N HIS A 147 -15.97 12.12 2.23
CA HIS A 147 -17.36 11.89 1.86
C HIS A 147 -17.86 13.15 1.19
N LEU A 148 -18.50 12.97 0.05
CA LEU A 148 -19.02 14.06 -0.74
C LEU A 148 -20.51 14.23 -0.44
N TYR A 149 -21.31 13.19 -0.73
CA TYR A 149 -22.75 13.21 -0.50
C TYR A 149 -23.34 11.80 -0.56
N GLY A 150 -24.27 11.46 0.33
CA GLY A 150 -24.98 10.17 0.30
C GLY A 150 -24.02 8.97 0.39
N ASN A 151 -23.96 8.14 -0.64
CA ASN A 151 -22.99 7.03 -0.72
C ASN A 151 -21.70 7.39 -1.50
N ILE A 152 -21.55 8.65 -1.92
CA ILE A 152 -20.47 9.10 -2.79
C ILE A 152 -19.28 9.57 -1.93
N SER A 153 -18.11 9.00 -2.17
CA SER A 153 -16.83 9.44 -1.61
C SER A 153 -15.76 9.53 -2.68
N THR A 154 -14.68 10.26 -2.38
CA THR A 154 -13.52 10.41 -3.27
C THR A 154 -12.68 9.13 -3.38
N SER A 155 -12.85 8.18 -2.46
CA SER A 155 -12.23 6.86 -2.50
C SER A 155 -13.21 5.77 -2.07
N THR A 156 -13.02 4.56 -2.59
CA THR A 156 -13.79 3.36 -2.23
C THR A 156 -13.17 2.61 -1.05
N ALA A 157 -11.87 2.76 -0.82
CA ALA A 157 -11.15 2.17 0.31
C ALA A 157 -9.97 3.07 0.70
N ALA A 158 -9.49 2.92 1.93
CA ALA A 158 -8.27 3.55 2.38
C ALA A 158 -7.05 2.84 1.78
N VAL A 159 -7.07 1.51 1.74
CA VAL A 159 -6.06 0.68 1.07
C VAL A 159 -6.76 -0.13 0.00
N ASN A 160 -6.41 0.12 -1.26
CA ASN A 160 -6.95 -0.58 -2.42
C ASN A 160 -5.83 -1.37 -3.11
N MET A 161 -6.03 -2.67 -3.26
CA MET A 161 -5.06 -3.60 -3.82
C MET A 161 -5.72 -4.41 -4.94
N ASP A 162 -5.22 -4.27 -6.17
CA ASP A 162 -5.57 -5.12 -7.30
C ASP A 162 -4.36 -5.98 -7.66
N VAL A 163 -4.32 -7.21 -7.14
CA VAL A 163 -3.17 -8.10 -7.27
C VAL A 163 -3.40 -9.20 -8.30
N HIS A 164 -2.46 -9.34 -9.25
CA HIS A 164 -2.45 -10.40 -10.26
C HIS A 164 -1.27 -11.33 -10.05
N ASN A 165 -1.51 -12.65 -10.03
CA ASN A 165 -0.49 -13.70 -9.86
C ASN A 165 0.54 -13.43 -8.75
N THR A 166 0.10 -12.76 -7.68
CA THR A 166 0.93 -12.46 -6.51
C THR A 166 0.88 -13.64 -5.55
N LEU A 167 2.03 -14.18 -5.15
CA LEU A 167 2.08 -15.36 -4.29
C LEU A 167 1.82 -15.03 -2.82
N LEU A 168 2.41 -13.95 -2.31
CA LEU A 168 2.29 -13.56 -0.90
C LEU A 168 1.84 -12.11 -0.76
N PHE A 169 0.85 -11.92 0.11
CA PHE A 169 0.46 -10.60 0.58
C PHE A 169 0.46 -10.57 2.11
N PHE A 170 1.25 -9.67 2.68
CA PHE A 170 1.29 -9.44 4.13
C PHE A 170 0.73 -8.06 4.45
N PHE A 171 -0.36 -8.02 5.21
CA PHE A 171 -0.89 -6.79 5.79
C PHE A 171 -0.87 -6.92 7.30
N ARG A 172 0.15 -6.37 7.97
CA ARG A 172 0.36 -6.64 9.39
C ARG A 172 0.72 -5.43 10.24
N ALA A 173 0.20 -5.39 11.46
CA ALA A 173 0.48 -4.31 12.41
C ALA A 173 0.17 -2.90 11.87
N ASN A 174 -0.81 -2.78 10.97
CA ASN A 174 -1.24 -1.50 10.42
C ASN A 174 -2.45 -0.96 11.19
N SER A 175 -2.61 0.36 11.19
CA SER A 175 -3.79 1.04 11.71
C SER A 175 -4.48 1.82 10.59
N ILE A 176 -5.73 1.49 10.28
CA ILE A 176 -6.58 2.22 9.33
C ILE A 176 -7.71 2.89 10.10
N ARG A 177 -7.75 4.21 10.14
CA ARG A 177 -8.71 4.96 10.95
C ARG A 177 -9.32 6.16 10.25
N TYR A 178 -10.57 6.48 10.61
CA TYR A 178 -11.29 7.71 10.23
C TYR A 178 -11.33 7.97 8.70
N GLY A 179 -11.12 6.95 7.88
CA GLY A 179 -11.10 7.05 6.42
C GLY A 179 -12.41 6.61 5.76
N ARG A 180 -12.43 6.66 4.44
CA ARG A 180 -13.51 6.09 3.60
C ARG A 180 -13.16 4.67 3.20
N GLY A 181 -14.02 3.74 3.61
CA GLY A 181 -13.73 2.30 3.55
C GLY A 181 -12.52 1.90 4.39
N GLY A 182 -12.10 0.65 4.28
CA GLY A 182 -10.92 0.13 4.98
C GLY A 182 -9.92 -0.51 4.03
N LEU A 183 -9.84 -1.84 4.07
CA LEU A 183 -8.96 -2.65 3.24
C LEU A 183 -9.76 -3.33 2.13
N PHE A 184 -9.43 -3.03 0.89
CA PHE A 184 -9.99 -3.68 -0.30
C PHE A 184 -8.89 -4.43 -1.04
N ILE A 185 -9.14 -5.72 -1.30
CA ILE A 185 -8.25 -6.61 -2.02
C ILE A 185 -9.05 -7.32 -3.11
N SER A 186 -8.64 -7.12 -4.36
CA SER A 186 -9.05 -7.92 -5.50
C SER A 186 -7.86 -8.73 -5.96
N ALA A 187 -8.01 -10.05 -6.00
CA ALA A 187 -6.91 -10.96 -6.27
C ALA A 187 -7.28 -11.93 -7.39
N ARG A 188 -6.48 -11.93 -8.46
CA ARG A 188 -6.67 -12.85 -9.59
C ARG A 188 -5.43 -13.71 -9.77
N SER A 189 -5.63 -15.03 -9.73
CA SER A 189 -4.56 -16.01 -10.00
C SER A 189 -4.92 -16.78 -11.25
N SER A 190 -3.98 -16.94 -12.19
CA SER A 190 -4.17 -17.71 -13.43
C SER A 190 -4.09 -19.22 -13.20
N SER A 191 -3.41 -19.68 -12.14
CA SER A 191 -3.26 -21.10 -11.83
C SER A 191 -3.13 -21.37 -10.33
N SER A 192 -3.21 -22.64 -9.93
CA SER A 192 -2.92 -23.07 -8.56
C SER A 192 -1.47 -22.80 -8.14
N MET A 193 -0.53 -22.73 -9.09
CA MET A 193 0.87 -22.41 -8.86
C MET A 193 1.10 -20.92 -8.57
N SER A 194 0.24 -20.05 -9.09
CA SER A 194 0.25 -18.60 -8.82
C SER A 194 -0.75 -18.16 -7.74
N ARG A 195 -1.20 -19.10 -6.91
CA ARG A 195 -2.16 -18.87 -5.82
C ARG A 195 -1.63 -17.83 -4.83
N LEU A 196 -2.44 -16.80 -4.60
CA LEU A 196 -2.21 -15.86 -3.50
C LEU A 196 -2.46 -16.53 -2.15
N ARG A 197 -1.48 -16.40 -1.25
CA ARG A 197 -1.64 -16.55 0.19
C ARG A 197 -1.52 -15.19 0.86
N ALA A 198 -2.65 -14.67 1.33
CA ALA A 198 -2.73 -13.44 2.08
C ALA A 198 -2.70 -13.71 3.58
N VAL A 199 -1.95 -12.90 4.33
CA VAL A 199 -1.94 -12.91 5.79
C VAL A 199 -2.23 -11.51 6.27
N ILE A 200 -3.42 -11.34 6.85
CA ILE A 200 -3.90 -10.07 7.38
C ILE A 200 -3.95 -10.22 8.90
N LYS A 201 -2.99 -9.63 9.60
CA LYS A 201 -2.87 -9.86 11.06
C LYS A 201 -2.49 -8.66 11.90
N ASN A 202 -2.95 -8.64 13.15
CA ASN A 202 -2.61 -7.61 14.14
C ASN A 202 -2.93 -6.18 13.67
N ASN A 203 -3.94 -6.01 12.81
CA ASN A 203 -4.33 -4.70 12.31
C ASN A 203 -5.45 -4.09 13.16
N ALA A 204 -5.49 -2.76 13.23
CA ALA A 204 -6.58 -2.02 13.84
C ALA A 204 -7.32 -1.20 12.77
N ILE A 205 -8.51 -1.64 12.39
CA ILE A 205 -9.38 -0.99 11.38
C ILE A 205 -10.57 -0.37 12.11
N LEU A 206 -10.49 0.92 12.43
CA LEU A 206 -11.39 1.56 13.37
C LEU A 206 -12.05 2.81 12.79
N MET A 207 -13.34 3.02 13.08
CA MET A 207 -14.00 4.32 12.81
C MET A 207 -13.97 4.77 11.35
N ASN A 208 -13.89 3.83 10.40
CA ASN A 208 -14.01 4.13 8.98
C ASN A 208 -15.47 4.11 8.55
N SER A 209 -15.80 4.78 7.44
CA SER A 209 -17.19 4.95 7.03
C SER A 209 -17.42 4.97 5.51
N ASN A 210 -18.68 5.05 5.10
CA ASN A 210 -19.18 5.25 3.73
C ASN A 210 -19.07 4.06 2.77
N SER A 211 -18.01 3.26 2.89
CA SER A 211 -17.73 2.11 2.02
C SER A 211 -17.37 0.87 2.84
N SER A 212 -17.21 -0.27 2.18
CA SER A 212 -16.81 -1.53 2.80
C SER A 212 -15.49 -1.40 3.56
N ILE A 213 -15.46 -2.01 4.74
CA ILE A 213 -14.35 -1.92 5.69
C ILE A 213 -13.31 -3.00 5.41
N LEU A 214 -13.78 -4.18 5.04
CA LEU A 214 -12.95 -5.27 4.63
C LEU A 214 -13.55 -5.95 3.41
N THR A 215 -12.90 -5.83 2.27
CA THR A 215 -13.29 -6.52 1.05
C THR A 215 -12.14 -7.38 0.57
N PHE A 216 -12.41 -8.67 0.36
CA PHE A 216 -11.49 -9.59 -0.28
C PHE A 216 -12.25 -10.37 -1.35
N ILE A 217 -11.94 -10.09 -2.61
CA ILE A 217 -12.54 -10.75 -3.77
C ILE A 217 -11.45 -11.53 -4.51
N GLY A 218 -11.70 -12.80 -4.77
CA GLY A 218 -10.81 -13.69 -5.50
C GLY A 218 -11.54 -14.51 -6.56
N ASN A 219 -10.78 -15.10 -7.49
CA ASN A 219 -11.30 -16.01 -8.52
C ASN A 219 -11.26 -17.49 -8.12
N GLY A 220 -11.36 -17.79 -6.84
CA GLY A 220 -11.47 -19.18 -6.34
C GLY A 220 -10.13 -19.91 -6.17
N LEU A 221 -9.00 -19.21 -6.26
CA LEU A 221 -7.67 -19.83 -6.07
C LEU A 221 -6.95 -19.32 -4.82
N GLN A 222 -7.45 -18.26 -4.19
CA GLN A 222 -6.81 -17.53 -3.10
C GLN A 222 -7.01 -18.21 -1.74
N LYS A 223 -6.01 -18.05 -0.86
CA LYS A 223 -6.08 -18.37 0.57
C LYS A 223 -5.83 -17.11 1.39
N ALA A 224 -6.62 -16.90 2.44
CA ALA A 224 -6.40 -15.78 3.35
C ALA A 224 -6.50 -16.19 4.82
N ASP A 225 -5.47 -15.83 5.59
CA ASP A 225 -5.39 -15.99 7.03
C ASP A 225 -5.69 -14.64 7.70
N PHE A 226 -6.77 -14.56 8.47
CA PHE A 226 -7.14 -13.37 9.25
C PHE A 226 -6.93 -13.63 10.75
N LEU A 227 -5.93 -12.96 11.34
CA LEU A 227 -5.44 -13.29 12.67
C LEU A 227 -5.35 -12.03 13.55
N ALA A 228 -6.06 -12.01 14.68
CA ALA A 228 -5.95 -10.96 15.70
C ALA A 228 -6.09 -9.51 15.16
N ASN A 229 -7.05 -9.29 14.25
CA ASN A 229 -7.39 -7.95 13.77
C ASN A 229 -8.53 -7.35 14.61
N LEU A 230 -8.37 -6.10 15.03
CA LEU A 230 -9.40 -5.33 15.71
C LEU A 230 -10.18 -4.49 14.69
N ILE A 231 -11.48 -4.78 14.49
CA ILE A 231 -12.32 -4.09 13.50
C ILE A 231 -13.57 -3.52 14.17
N SER A 232 -13.55 -2.26 14.61
CA SER A 232 -14.61 -1.71 15.46
C SER A 232 -15.04 -0.30 15.09
N LEU A 233 -16.29 0.05 15.44
CA LEU A 233 -16.85 1.39 15.27
C LEU A 233 -16.92 1.86 13.82
N ASN A 234 -16.93 0.94 12.86
CA ASN A 234 -17.02 1.29 11.45
C ASN A 234 -18.47 1.45 11.00
N TYR A 235 -18.75 2.37 10.09
CA TYR A 235 -20.09 2.74 9.65
C TYR A 235 -20.26 2.68 8.13
N ALA A 236 -20.72 1.54 7.62
CA ALA A 236 -20.94 1.31 6.20
C ALA A 236 -22.45 1.21 5.92
N LEU A 237 -23.14 2.36 5.88
CA LEU A 237 -24.61 2.39 5.72
C LEU A 237 -25.08 1.82 4.38
N TYR A 238 -24.32 2.04 3.31
CA TYR A 238 -24.70 1.69 1.93
C TYR A 238 -23.86 0.54 1.34
N ALA A 239 -23.07 -0.14 2.17
CA ALA A 239 -22.17 -1.20 1.73
C ALA A 239 -22.03 -2.29 2.79
N ASP A 240 -21.64 -3.48 2.36
CA ASP A 240 -21.28 -4.55 3.30
C ASP A 240 -20.10 -4.11 4.15
N THR A 241 -20.18 -4.26 5.47
CA THR A 241 -19.06 -3.95 6.36
C THR A 241 -17.88 -4.84 6.03
N ALA A 242 -18.12 -6.13 5.82
CA ALA A 242 -17.12 -7.04 5.29
C ALA A 242 -17.71 -7.94 4.20
N LYS A 243 -16.97 -8.05 3.10
CA LYS A 243 -17.31 -8.82 1.91
C LYS A 243 -16.15 -9.72 1.52
N ILE A 244 -16.31 -11.02 1.69
CA ILE A 244 -15.24 -12.00 1.44
C ILE A 244 -15.75 -13.07 0.47
N ILE A 245 -15.10 -13.16 -0.68
CA ILE A 245 -15.43 -14.07 -1.78
C ILE A 245 -14.13 -14.72 -2.24
N ILE A 246 -13.74 -15.82 -1.58
CA ILE A 246 -12.55 -16.62 -1.90
C ILE A 246 -12.82 -18.10 -1.62
N PHE A 247 -12.01 -18.99 -2.19
CA PHE A 247 -12.18 -20.44 -2.07
C PHE A 247 -11.86 -20.99 -0.67
N ASN A 248 -10.84 -20.44 -0.01
CA ASN A 248 -10.44 -20.91 1.32
C ASN A 248 -10.04 -19.75 2.21
N PHE A 249 -10.73 -19.66 3.34
CA PHE A 249 -10.67 -18.56 4.28
C PHE A 249 -10.56 -19.11 5.71
N LEU A 250 -9.51 -18.72 6.42
CA LEU A 250 -9.30 -19.09 7.82
C LEU A 250 -9.36 -17.85 8.70
N ILE A 251 -10.36 -17.81 9.59
CA ILE A 251 -10.39 -16.86 10.71
C ILE A 251 -9.91 -17.62 11.96
N ASN A 252 -8.83 -17.15 12.58
CA ASN A 252 -8.49 -17.59 13.93
C ASN A 252 -9.03 -16.56 14.93
N TYR A 253 -10.09 -16.95 15.66
CA TYR A 253 -10.76 -16.13 16.66
C TYR A 253 -9.92 -16.01 17.92
N ILE A 254 -8.91 -15.15 17.88
CA ILE A 254 -8.39 -14.51 19.07
C ILE A 254 -8.48 -13.01 18.80
N LEU A 255 -9.60 -12.41 19.23
CA LEU A 255 -9.93 -10.98 19.17
C LEU A 255 -10.34 -10.34 17.81
N GLY A 256 -11.03 -11.08 16.93
CA GLY A 256 -11.75 -10.50 15.79
C GLY A 256 -13.08 -9.83 16.20
N PHE A 257 -13.04 -8.73 16.97
CA PHE A 257 -14.26 -8.04 17.41
C PHE A 257 -14.79 -7.10 16.32
N PHE A 258 -15.79 -7.54 15.53
CA PHE A 258 -16.72 -6.63 14.85
C PHE A 258 -17.67 -6.00 15.88
N LYS A 259 -17.14 -5.08 16.69
CA LYS A 259 -17.92 -4.43 17.75
C LYS A 259 -18.46 -3.09 17.25
N ARG A 260 -19.79 -2.94 17.28
CA ARG A 260 -20.50 -1.71 16.89
C ARG A 260 -20.20 -1.27 15.45
N CYS A 261 -20.10 -2.24 14.54
CA CYS A 261 -20.12 -1.97 13.11
C CYS A 261 -21.57 -2.01 12.61
N PHE A 262 -21.94 -1.06 11.75
CA PHE A 262 -23.25 -1.05 11.09
C PHE A 262 -23.08 -1.36 9.59
N GLY A 263 -23.76 -2.43 9.13
CA GLY A 263 -23.74 -2.94 7.75
C GLY A 263 -23.89 -4.47 7.73
N GLN A 264 -24.09 -5.07 6.55
CA GLN A 264 -24.20 -6.52 6.41
C GLN A 264 -22.82 -7.20 6.33
N PHE A 265 -22.73 -8.45 6.76
CA PHE A 265 -21.55 -9.32 6.62
C PHE A 265 -21.88 -10.38 5.56
N LEU A 266 -21.16 -10.38 4.43
CA LEU A 266 -21.34 -11.36 3.37
C LEU A 266 -20.05 -12.18 3.19
N SER A 267 -20.16 -13.47 3.46
CA SER A 267 -19.13 -14.46 3.13
C SER A 267 -19.75 -15.50 2.22
N GLN A 268 -19.26 -15.59 0.97
CA GLN A 268 -19.68 -16.62 0.02
C GLN A 268 -18.52 -17.58 -0.23
N TYR A 269 -18.78 -18.87 0.01
CA TYR A 269 -17.88 -19.97 -0.32
C TYR A 269 -18.41 -20.59 -1.62
N ASN A 270 -17.60 -20.53 -2.68
CA ASN A 270 -17.83 -21.27 -3.93
C ASN A 270 -16.82 -22.40 -4.02
#